data_AF-A0A7S3TUD7-F1
#
_entry.id   AF-A0A7S3TUD7-F1
#
_cell.length_a   1.000
_cell.length_b   1.000
_cell.length_c   1.000
_cell.angle_alpha   90.00
_cell.angle_beta   90.00
_cell.angle_gamma   90.00
#
_symmetry.space_group_name_H-M   'P 1'
#
loop_
_entity.id
_entity.type
_entity.pdbx_description
1 polymer ?
#
loop_
_entity_poly.entity_id
_entity_poly.type
_entity_poly.pdbx_seq_one_letter_code
_entity_poly.pdbx_strand_id
1 'polypeptide(L)'
;LAGLRLGLSRGEGEGYHWSGKNGDPRRSGWSPHVFKGNFNATPTWHHEGHYWELYRSGPLIDDELNIYLPTSNSNIWKFSKDGKMLWEYHHLGCGRDCGVAGVPMIYKGALYSA
;
A
#
# COMPACT_ATOMS: atom_id res chain seq x y z
N LEU A 1 -24.73 17.88 -26.09
CA LEU A 1 -23.30 17.49 -26.05
C LEU A 1 -22.78 17.72 -24.64
N ALA A 2 -23.01 16.76 -23.74
CA ALA A 2 -22.61 16.85 -22.34
C ALA A 2 -21.26 16.13 -22.16
N GLY A 3 -20.28 16.84 -21.59
CA GLY A 3 -18.92 16.37 -21.41
C GLY A 3 -18.83 15.16 -20.49
N LEU A 4 -18.14 14.13 -20.97
CA LEU A 4 -17.72 12.96 -20.20
C LEU A 4 -16.73 13.40 -19.13
N ARG A 5 -17.19 13.59 -17.89
CA ARG A 5 -16.29 13.66 -16.74
C ARG A 5 -15.86 12.23 -16.41
N LEU A 6 -14.67 11.86 -16.87
CA LEU A 6 -13.97 10.65 -16.42
C LEU A 6 -13.71 10.81 -14.92
N GLY A 7 -14.52 10.14 -14.10
CA GLY A 7 -14.37 10.09 -12.66
C GLY A 7 -12.98 9.58 -12.31
N LEU A 8 -12.30 10.34 -11.45
CA LEU A 8 -11.03 9.97 -10.84
C LEU A 8 -11.20 8.62 -10.14
N SER A 9 -10.36 7.63 -10.44
CA SER A 9 -10.33 6.37 -9.70
C SER A 9 -9.77 6.59 -8.30
N ARG A 10 -10.54 7.22 -7.42
CA ARG A 10 -10.47 6.99 -5.98
C ARG A 10 -11.10 5.62 -5.78
N GLY A 11 -10.48 4.65 -5.10
CA GLY A 11 -11.03 3.29 -4.96
C GLY A 11 -12.43 3.32 -4.34
N GLU A 12 -13.47 3.36 -5.19
CA GLU A 12 -14.63 4.24 -4.94
C GLU A 12 -15.43 3.89 -3.68
N GLY A 13 -15.42 4.84 -2.75
CA GLY A 13 -16.20 4.88 -1.51
C GLY A 13 -15.63 5.89 -0.52
N GLU A 14 -14.31 5.87 -0.32
CA GLU A 14 -13.69 6.53 0.84
C GLU A 14 -12.47 7.41 0.52
N GLY A 15 -12.06 7.49 -0.76
CA GLY A 15 -11.00 8.41 -1.17
C GLY A 15 -9.58 7.87 -1.05
N TYR A 16 -9.40 6.61 -0.67
CA TYR A 16 -8.10 5.95 -0.63
C TYR A 16 -7.39 5.94 -1.99
N HIS A 17 -6.08 6.18 -1.95
CA HIS A 17 -5.24 6.28 -3.14
C HIS A 17 -4.84 4.92 -3.72
N TRP A 18 -4.74 3.88 -2.87
CA TRP A 18 -4.45 2.51 -3.29
C TRP A 18 -4.98 1.51 -2.25
N SER A 19 -6.28 1.20 -2.34
CA SER A 19 -7.01 0.52 -1.25
C SER A 19 -6.81 -0.99 -1.15
N GLY A 20 -5.98 -1.59 -2.01
CA GLY A 20 -5.72 -3.02 -1.98
C GLY A 20 -4.87 -3.53 -3.12
N LYS A 21 -4.89 -4.86 -3.33
CA LYS A 21 -4.14 -5.52 -4.41
C LYS A 21 -4.41 -4.83 -5.76
N ASN A 22 -3.34 -4.30 -6.35
CA ASN A 22 -3.37 -3.60 -7.64
C ASN A 22 -4.29 -2.36 -7.70
N GLY A 23 -4.55 -1.72 -6.55
CA GLY A 23 -5.02 -0.33 -6.46
C GLY A 23 -6.50 -0.07 -6.74
N ASP A 24 -7.15 -0.89 -7.55
CA ASP A 24 -8.57 -0.72 -7.92
C ASP A 24 -9.35 -2.05 -7.86
N PRO A 25 -10.70 -2.02 -7.82
CA PRO A 25 -11.52 -3.24 -7.76
C PRO A 25 -11.29 -4.23 -8.91
N ARG A 26 -10.83 -3.77 -10.08
CA ARG A 26 -10.49 -4.63 -11.23
C ARG A 26 -9.06 -5.15 -11.17
N ARG A 27 -8.30 -4.75 -10.15
CA ARG A 27 -6.91 -5.14 -9.92
C ARG A 27 -6.00 -4.87 -11.11
N SER A 28 -6.22 -3.75 -11.79
CA SER A 28 -5.54 -3.41 -13.04
C SER A 28 -4.12 -2.87 -12.83
N GLY A 29 -3.80 -2.38 -11.62
CA GLY A 29 -2.54 -1.69 -11.35
C GLY A 29 -2.48 -0.32 -12.03
N TRP A 30 -3.60 0.18 -12.53
CA TRP A 30 -3.69 1.47 -13.18
C TRP A 30 -3.70 2.60 -12.14
N SER A 31 -2.97 3.67 -12.42
CA SER A 31 -2.98 4.90 -11.65
C SER A 31 -3.33 6.07 -12.58
N PRO A 32 -4.17 7.04 -12.14
CA PRO A 32 -4.41 8.27 -12.88
C PRO A 32 -3.21 9.24 -12.83
N HIS A 33 -2.22 8.96 -11.99
CA HIS A 33 -1.06 9.84 -11.79
C HIS A 33 0.06 9.51 -12.78
N VAL A 34 0.48 10.52 -13.53
CA VAL A 34 1.64 10.43 -14.43
C VAL A 34 2.89 10.86 -13.67
N PHE A 35 3.94 10.03 -13.70
CA PHE A 35 5.24 10.37 -13.15
C PHE A 35 5.86 11.56 -13.91
N LYS A 36 6.29 12.58 -13.17
CA LYS A 36 6.93 13.80 -13.71
C LYS A 36 8.37 14.00 -13.20
N GLY A 37 8.97 12.97 -12.62
CA GLY A 37 10.27 13.06 -11.97
C GLY A 37 11.44 12.74 -12.91
N ASN A 38 12.63 12.79 -12.32
CA ASN A 38 13.88 12.38 -12.96
C ASN A 38 14.28 10.99 -12.44
N PHE A 39 14.41 10.00 -13.33
CA PHE A 39 14.81 8.63 -12.95
C PHE A 39 16.25 8.53 -12.42
N ASN A 40 17.08 9.56 -12.65
CA ASN A 40 18.44 9.63 -12.12
C ASN A 40 18.51 10.27 -10.72
N ALA A 41 17.38 10.72 -10.15
CA ALA A 41 17.36 11.27 -8.81
C ALA A 41 17.52 10.17 -7.75
N THR A 42 18.06 10.53 -6.59
CA THR A 42 18.08 9.64 -5.43
C THR A 42 16.66 9.44 -4.88
N PRO A 43 16.37 8.29 -4.24
CA PRO A 43 15.08 8.08 -3.59
C PRO A 43 14.77 9.22 -2.60
N THR A 44 13.52 9.68 -2.57
CA THR A 44 13.07 10.69 -1.59
C THR A 44 13.25 10.19 -0.16
N TRP A 45 12.96 8.91 0.06
CA TRP A 45 13.26 8.19 1.29
C TRP A 45 13.44 6.70 0.97
N HIS A 46 14.04 5.97 1.90
CA HIS A 46 14.13 4.51 1.86
C HIS A 46 13.93 3.96 3.28
N HIS A 47 13.52 2.70 3.36
CA HIS A 47 13.43 1.95 4.61
C HIS A 47 14.23 0.66 4.47
N GLU A 48 15.07 0.40 5.46
CA GLU A 48 15.79 -0.86 5.58
C GLU A 48 15.01 -1.79 6.50
N GLY A 49 14.40 -2.81 5.90
CA GLY A 49 13.71 -3.87 6.63
C GLY A 49 14.68 -4.84 7.30
N HIS A 50 14.13 -5.72 8.14
CA HIS A 50 14.92 -6.79 8.73
C HIS A 50 15.25 -7.88 7.70
N TYR A 51 16.44 -8.49 7.80
CA TYR A 51 16.92 -9.47 6.81
C TYR A 51 16.06 -10.74 6.69
N TRP A 52 15.25 -11.05 7.70
CA TRP A 52 14.32 -12.18 7.71
C TRP A 52 12.93 -11.83 7.19
N GLU A 53 12.67 -10.56 6.86
CA GLU A 53 11.41 -10.12 6.29
C GLU A 53 11.45 -10.20 4.76
N LEU A 54 10.37 -10.73 4.19
CA LEU A 54 10.21 -10.83 2.75
C LEU A 54 9.08 -9.91 2.30
N TYR A 55 9.42 -8.88 1.54
CA TYR A 55 8.48 -7.92 0.96
C TYR A 55 7.97 -8.42 -0.40
N ARG A 56 7.05 -9.40 -0.38
CA ARG A 56 6.50 -10.02 -1.61
C ARG A 56 5.20 -9.37 -2.11
N SER A 57 4.55 -8.61 -1.25
CA SER A 57 3.26 -7.99 -1.50
C SER A 57 3.42 -6.52 -1.85
N GLY A 58 2.54 -6.01 -2.72
CA GLY A 58 2.49 -4.59 -3.03
C GLY A 58 2.01 -3.74 -1.83
N PRO A 59 2.33 -2.44 -1.81
CA PRO A 59 1.90 -1.55 -0.74
C PRO A 59 0.42 -1.20 -0.86
N LEU A 60 -0.11 -0.64 0.23
CA LEU A 60 -1.42 0.00 0.32
C LEU A 60 -1.23 1.48 0.68
N ILE A 61 -2.07 2.36 0.13
CA ILE A 61 -2.00 3.81 0.36
C ILE A 61 -3.38 4.33 0.79
N ASP A 62 -3.44 4.91 1.98
CA ASP A 62 -4.68 5.51 2.50
C ASP A 62 -4.95 6.91 1.92
N ASP A 63 -5.94 7.61 2.46
CA ASP A 63 -6.44 8.90 2.01
C ASP A 63 -5.55 10.08 2.44
N GLU A 64 -4.65 9.83 3.40
CA GLU A 64 -3.64 10.79 3.87
C GLU A 64 -2.26 10.55 3.21
N LEU A 65 -2.19 9.64 2.23
CA LEU A 65 -0.95 9.17 1.60
C LEU A 65 0.00 8.44 2.56
N ASN A 66 -0.51 7.90 3.67
CA ASN A 66 0.28 6.97 4.45
C ASN A 66 0.40 5.64 3.70
N ILE A 67 1.55 5.01 3.84
CA ILE A 67 1.94 3.81 3.10
C ILE A 67 2.00 2.65 4.07
N TYR A 68 1.28 1.58 3.76
CA TYR A 68 1.28 0.35 4.53
C TYR A 68 2.05 -0.69 3.75
N LEU A 69 3.09 -1.22 4.37
CA LEU A 69 4.04 -2.14 3.77
C LEU A 69 3.90 -3.50 4.48
N PRO A 70 3.20 -4.46 3.86
CA PRO A 70 3.09 -5.82 4.40
C PRO A 70 4.34 -6.65 4.11
N THR A 71 4.66 -7.57 5.02
CA THR A 71 5.69 -8.60 4.81
C THR A 71 5.04 -9.98 4.69
N SER A 72 5.80 -10.94 4.18
CA SER A 72 5.33 -12.32 4.01
C SER A 72 5.02 -13.02 5.34
N ASN A 73 5.55 -12.51 6.45
CA ASN A 73 5.30 -13.04 7.80
C ASN A 73 4.10 -12.34 8.46
N SER A 74 3.24 -11.68 7.69
CA SER A 74 2.06 -10.95 8.18
C SER A 74 2.37 -9.75 9.09
N ASN A 75 3.62 -9.27 9.09
CA ASN A 75 3.93 -7.97 9.70
C ASN A 75 3.44 -6.85 8.79
N ILE A 76 3.03 -5.74 9.38
CA ILE A 76 2.59 -4.54 8.65
C ILE A 76 3.30 -3.34 9.24
N TRP A 77 3.95 -2.57 8.38
CA TRP A 77 4.58 -1.30 8.73
C TRP A 77 3.75 -0.17 8.15
N LYS A 78 3.44 0.87 8.93
CA LYS A 78 2.82 2.10 8.43
C LYS A 78 3.84 3.23 8.44
N PHE A 79 3.98 3.89 7.29
CA PHE A 79 4.81 5.07 7.10
C PHE A 79 3.96 6.27 6.71
N SER A 80 4.39 7.47 7.09
CA SER A 80 3.88 8.70 6.48
C SER A 80 4.34 8.80 5.03
N LYS A 81 3.73 9.70 4.25
CA LYS A 81 4.15 10.02 2.89
C LYS A 81 5.64 10.43 2.76
N ASP A 82 6.20 10.96 3.85
CA ASP A 82 7.58 11.45 3.94
C ASP A 82 8.55 10.38 4.48
N GLY A 83 8.08 9.14 4.68
CA GLY A 83 8.90 8.00 5.10
C GLY A 83 9.08 7.84 6.62
N LYS A 84 8.38 8.63 7.45
CA LYS A 84 8.42 8.45 8.91
C LYS A 84 7.59 7.23 9.30
N MET A 85 8.18 6.27 10.00
CA MET A 85 7.43 5.16 10.60
C MET A 85 6.43 5.70 11.63
N LEU A 86 5.15 5.36 11.46
CA LEU A 86 4.04 5.77 12.33
C LEU A 86 3.68 4.68 13.32
N TRP A 87 3.62 3.43 12.85
CA TRP A 87 3.44 2.25 13.69
C TRP A 87 3.90 0.98 12.96
N GLU A 88 4.06 -0.09 13.73
CA GLU A 88 4.29 -1.45 13.25
C GLU A 88 3.32 -2.42 13.93
N TYR A 89 2.89 -3.44 13.19
CA TYR A 89 2.12 -4.57 13.69
C TYR A 89 2.92 -5.83 13.40
N HIS A 90 3.23 -6.58 14.46
CA HIS A 90 3.92 -7.85 14.38
C HIS A 90 2.92 -8.98 14.65
N HIS A 91 2.80 -9.92 13.72
CA HIS A 91 1.99 -11.10 13.97
C HIS A 91 2.78 -12.07 14.85
N LEU A 92 2.56 -12.02 16.17
CA LEU A 92 3.39 -12.69 17.20
C LEU A 92 3.27 -14.24 17.25
N GLY A 93 2.76 -14.89 16.21
CA GLY A 93 2.20 -16.24 16.32
C GLY A 93 2.88 -17.36 15.56
N CYS A 94 3.58 -17.09 14.47
CA CYS A 94 4.17 -18.15 13.65
C CYS A 94 5.54 -17.69 13.15
N GLY A 95 6.52 -18.60 13.20
CA GLY A 95 7.88 -18.32 12.74
C GLY A 95 7.93 -18.18 11.21
N ARG A 96 8.86 -18.89 10.57
CA ARG A 96 9.03 -18.89 9.11
C ARG A 96 7.86 -19.49 8.32
N ASP A 97 6.87 -20.07 9.00
CA ASP A 97 5.80 -20.90 8.42
C ASP A 97 4.41 -20.25 8.50
N CYS A 98 4.31 -18.97 8.89
CA CYS A 98 3.07 -18.23 8.65
C CYS A 98 2.78 -18.23 7.14
N GLY A 99 1.55 -18.55 6.77
CA GLY A 99 1.09 -18.38 5.39
C GLY A 99 1.43 -16.98 4.86
N VAL A 100 1.73 -16.90 3.57
CA VAL A 100 2.03 -15.62 2.91
C VAL A 100 0.78 -14.76 2.95
N ALA A 101 0.75 -13.78 3.87
CA ALA A 101 -0.29 -12.77 3.87
C ALA A 101 -0.31 -12.06 2.50
N GLY A 102 -1.49 -12.04 1.89
CA GLY A 102 -1.71 -11.29 0.66
C GLY A 102 -1.50 -9.79 0.85
N VAL A 103 -1.70 -9.02 -0.21
CA VAL A 103 -1.79 -7.55 -0.07
C VAL A 103 -3.01 -7.24 0.80
N PRO A 104 -2.86 -6.52 1.93
CA PRO A 104 -3.99 -6.14 2.77
C PRO A 104 -4.92 -5.19 2.02
N MET A 105 -6.14 -5.06 2.51
CA MET A 105 -7.16 -4.12 2.02
C MET A 105 -7.50 -3.11 3.11
N ILE A 106 -7.74 -1.86 2.74
CA ILE A 106 -8.33 -0.86 3.65
C ILE A 106 -9.79 -0.61 3.27
N TYR A 107 -10.65 -0.60 4.28
CA TYR A 107 -12.07 -0.32 4.12
C TYR A 107 -12.64 0.21 5.44
N LYS A 108 -13.35 1.34 5.42
CA LYS A 108 -13.96 1.97 6.60
C LYS A 108 -12.96 2.23 7.72
N GLY A 109 -11.73 2.64 7.37
CA GLY A 109 -10.64 2.87 8.31
C GLY A 109 -10.05 1.62 8.95
N ALA A 110 -10.49 0.42 8.55
CA ALA A 110 -9.98 -0.84 9.05
C ALA A 110 -9.10 -1.54 8.00
N LEU A 111 -8.02 -2.17 8.46
CA LEU A 111 -7.16 -3.05 7.66
C LEU A 111 -7.67 -4.49 7.75
N TYR A 112 -7.75 -5.13 6.59
CA TYR A 112 -8.12 -6.54 6.45
C TYR A 112 -6.97 -7.28 5.76
N SER A 113 -6.46 -8.32 6.41
CA SER A 113 -5.48 -9.24 5.85
C SER A 113 -5.98 -10.66 6.02
N ALA A 114 -5.69 -11.51 5.04
CA ALA A 114 -5.98 -12.95 5.06
C ALA A 114 -4.74 -13.74 5.46
#